data_AF-A0A8I0L6R4-F1
#
_entry.id   AF-A0A8I0L6R4-F1
#
_cell.length_a   1.000
_cell.length_b   1.000
_cell.length_c   1.000
_cell.angle_alpha   90.00
_cell.angle_beta   90.00
_cell.angle_gamma   90.00
#
_symmetry.space_group_name_H-M   'P 1'
#
loop_
_entity.id
_entity.type
_entity.pdbx_description
1 polymer ?
#
loop_
_entity_poly.entity_id
_entity_poly.type
_entity_poly.pdbx_seq_one_letter_code
_entity_poly.pdbx_strand_id
1 'polypeptide(L)'
;VYKQGMYNKREATIIATGFSTVSATFMIIVAKTLGLMPHWNLYFWITLVITFVVTAITAWLPPISNESTEYYNGQEGEQEVAIEGSRLKTAYA
;
A
#
# COMPACT_ATOMS: atom_id res chain seq x y z
N VAL A 1 -4.69 -9.48 -11.17
CA VAL A 1 -3.45 -9.47 -10.39
C VAL A 1 -3.48 -10.53 -9.29
N TYR A 2 -4.36 -10.45 -8.28
CA TYR A 2 -4.53 -11.56 -7.30
C TYR A 2 -4.91 -12.91 -7.96
N LYS A 3 -5.96 -12.93 -8.80
CA LYS A 3 -6.36 -14.14 -9.57
C LYS A 3 -5.35 -14.59 -10.64
N GLN A 4 -4.31 -13.80 -10.88
CA GLN A 4 -3.25 -14.11 -11.85
C GLN A 4 -2.02 -14.70 -11.16
N GLY A 5 -2.05 -14.94 -9.84
CA GLY A 5 -0.91 -15.51 -9.10
C GLY A 5 0.21 -14.51 -8.78
N MET A 6 0.03 -13.22 -9.10
CA MET A 6 1.04 -12.18 -8.91
C MET A 6 1.16 -11.69 -7.45
N TYR A 7 0.11 -11.86 -6.64
CA TYR A 7 0.08 -11.47 -5.23
C TYR A 7 -0.46 -12.61 -4.39
N ASN A 8 0.12 -12.82 -3.22
CA ASN A 8 -0.49 -13.68 -2.21
C ASN A 8 -1.73 -13.00 -1.59
N LYS A 9 -2.55 -13.77 -0.88
CA LYS A 9 -3.80 -13.26 -0.29
C LYS A 9 -3.56 -12.10 0.69
N ARG A 10 -2.45 -12.13 1.46
CA ARG A 10 -2.07 -11.06 2.38
C ARG A 10 -1.72 -9.75 1.65
N GLU A 11 -0.91 -9.80 0.61
CA GLU A 11 -0.55 -8.64 -0.22
C GLU A 11 -1.78 -8.04 -0.90
N ALA A 12 -2.63 -8.89 -1.49
CA ALA A 12 -3.87 -8.46 -2.10
C ALA A 12 -4.78 -7.74 -1.08
N THR A 13 -4.83 -8.23 0.16
CA THR A 13 -5.60 -7.63 1.26
C THR A 13 -5.03 -6.27 1.69
N ILE A 14 -3.70 -6.15 1.80
CA ILE A 14 -3.03 -4.86 2.10
C ILE A 14 -3.34 -3.84 1.00
N ILE A 15 -3.19 -4.22 -0.27
CA ILE A 15 -3.44 -3.34 -1.42
C ILE A 15 -4.92 -2.93 -1.47
N ALA A 16 -5.85 -3.88 -1.30
CA ALA A 16 -7.28 -3.60 -1.33
C ALA A 16 -7.70 -2.62 -0.21
N THR A 17 -7.13 -2.79 0.98
CA THR A 17 -7.42 -1.92 2.13
C THR A 17 -6.79 -0.53 1.95
N GLY A 18 -5.53 -0.47 1.52
CA GLY A 18 -4.81 0.78 1.28
C GLY A 18 -5.36 1.61 0.11
N PHE A 19 -5.91 0.99 -0.94
CA PHE A 19 -6.46 1.72 -2.09
C PHE A 19 -7.68 2.58 -1.71
N SER A 20 -8.41 2.19 -0.66
CA SER A 20 -9.59 2.95 -0.19
C SER A 20 -9.24 4.32 0.40
N THR A 21 -7.99 4.53 0.86
CA THR A 21 -7.61 5.74 1.61
C THR A 21 -6.97 6.84 0.76
N VAL A 22 -6.55 6.56 -0.48
CA VAL A 22 -5.70 7.49 -1.29
C VAL A 22 -6.49 8.33 -2.32
N SER A 23 -7.78 8.62 -2.07
CA SER A 23 -8.61 9.37 -3.04
C SER A 23 -8.21 10.85 -3.10
N ALA A 24 -7.40 11.21 -4.11
CA ALA A 24 -6.97 12.59 -4.36
C ALA A 24 -8.16 13.56 -4.55
N THR A 25 -9.23 13.10 -5.20
CA THR A 25 -10.43 13.92 -5.40
C THR A 25 -11.11 14.27 -4.08
N PHE A 26 -11.24 13.30 -3.16
CA PHE A 26 -11.78 13.56 -1.83
C PHE A 26 -10.87 14.51 -1.04
N MET A 27 -9.56 14.33 -1.16
CA MET A 27 -8.58 15.19 -0.52
C MET A 27 -8.66 16.65 -0.97
N ILE A 28 -8.91 16.93 -2.26
CA ILE A 28 -9.16 18.28 -2.78
C ILE A 28 -10.43 18.89 -2.16
N ILE A 29 -11.50 18.10 -2.04
CA ILE A 29 -12.75 18.55 -1.43
C ILE A 29 -12.51 18.97 0.03
N VAL A 30 -11.79 18.16 0.81
CA VAL A 30 -11.44 18.49 2.20
C VAL A 30 -10.54 19.72 2.30
N ALA A 31 -9.54 19.86 1.42
CA ALA A 31 -8.68 21.05 1.41
C ALA A 31 -9.48 22.32 1.08
N LYS A 32 -10.45 22.23 0.17
CA LYS A 32 -11.31 23.35 -0.19
C LYS A 32 -12.27 23.73 0.94
N THR A 33 -12.85 22.76 1.64
CA THR A 33 -13.78 23.03 2.76
C THR A 33 -13.07 23.62 3.98
N LEU A 34 -11.81 23.23 4.23
CA LEU A 34 -10.99 23.74 5.34
C LEU A 34 -10.18 24.99 4.98
N GLY A 35 -10.26 25.49 3.75
CA GLY A 35 -9.48 26.66 3.30
C GLY A 35 -7.97 26.41 3.17
N LEU A 36 -7.55 25.15 3.02
CA LEU A 36 -6.14 24.73 2.91
C LEU A 36 -5.58 24.82 1.48
N MET A 37 -6.37 25.28 0.50
CA MET A 37 -5.95 25.44 -0.90
C MET A 37 -4.62 26.24 -1.07
N PRO A 38 -4.35 27.32 -0.31
CA PRO A 38 -3.06 28.03 -0.40
C PRO A 38 -1.85 27.18 0.01
N HIS A 39 -2.04 26.17 0.86
CA HIS A 39 -1.00 25.26 1.35
C HIS A 39 -1.15 23.85 0.76
N TRP A 40 -1.78 23.73 -0.41
CA TRP A 40 -2.12 22.45 -1.03
C TRP A 40 -0.93 21.48 -1.13
N ASN A 41 0.23 21.98 -1.55
CA ASN A 41 1.43 21.15 -1.74
C ASN A 41 1.90 20.55 -0.40
N LEU A 42 1.94 21.35 0.66
CA LEU A 42 2.31 20.90 2.00
C LEU A 42 1.29 19.90 2.54
N TYR A 43 0.00 20.20 2.39
CA TYR A 43 -1.08 19.29 2.80
C TYR A 43 -0.97 17.94 2.08
N PHE A 44 -0.81 17.95 0.75
CA PHE A 44 -0.67 16.76 -0.08
C PHE A 44 0.50 15.87 0.35
N TRP A 45 1.69 16.43 0.54
CA TRP A 45 2.87 15.63 0.88
C TRP A 45 2.80 15.07 2.30
N ILE A 46 2.28 15.85 3.25
CA ILE A 46 2.09 15.36 4.62
C ILE A 46 1.06 14.24 4.65
N THR A 47 -0.10 14.40 4.01
CA THR A 47 -1.12 13.35 3.98
C THR A 47 -0.64 12.10 3.25
N LEU A 48 0.15 12.25 2.18
CA LEU A 48 0.78 11.13 1.47
C LEU A 48 1.70 10.35 2.40
N VAL A 49 2.63 11.02 3.09
CA VAL A 49 3.57 10.37 4.02
C VAL A 49 2.82 9.68 5.15
N ILE A 50 1.84 10.36 5.76
CA ILE A 50 1.00 9.79 6.82
C ILE A 50 0.27 8.53 6.32
N THR A 51 -0.26 8.57 5.09
CA THR A 51 -0.98 7.41 4.52
C THR A 51 -0.06 6.21 4.34
N PHE A 52 1.18 6.41 3.88
CA PHE A 52 2.17 5.34 3.80
C PHE A 52 2.54 4.78 5.18
N VAL A 53 2.75 5.67 6.16
CA VAL A 53 3.06 5.26 7.54
C VAL A 53 1.91 4.46 8.15
N VAL A 54 0.67 4.95 8.02
CA VAL A 54 -0.52 4.25 8.51
C VAL A 54 -0.66 2.90 7.83
N THR A 55 -0.47 2.82 6.51
CA THR A 55 -0.54 1.56 5.76
C THR A 55 0.54 0.56 6.20
N ALA A 56 1.77 1.03 6.45
CA ALA A 56 2.84 0.20 6.96
C ALA A 56 2.51 -0.37 8.35
N ILE A 57 1.91 0.45 9.22
CA ILE A 57 1.46 0.02 10.55
C ILE A 57 0.28 -0.96 10.45
N THR A 58 -0.72 -0.69 9.60
CA THR A 58 -1.90 -1.56 9.47
C THR A 58 -1.56 -2.91 8.85
N ALA A 59 -0.56 -2.99 7.97
CA ALA A 59 -0.04 -4.26 7.44
C ALA A 59 0.56 -5.18 8.54
N TRP A 60 0.96 -4.60 9.67
CA TRP A 60 1.47 -5.30 10.85
C TRP A 60 0.40 -5.62 11.89
N LEU A 61 -0.72 -4.89 11.91
CA LEU A 61 -1.81 -5.14 12.84
C LEU A 61 -2.62 -6.39 12.41
N PRO A 62 -3.06 -7.24 13.36
CA PRO A 62 -4.12 -8.21 13.08
C PRO A 62 -5.41 -7.44 12.73
N PRO A 63 -6.24 -7.89 11.78
CA PRO A 63 -6.29 -9.23 11.17
C PRO A 63 -5.39 -9.43 9.94
N ILE A 64 -4.81 -8.36 9.37
CA ILE A 64 -4.04 -8.44 8.12
C ILE A 64 -2.75 -9.24 8.28
N SER A 65 -2.12 -9.16 9.45
CA SER A 65 -0.92 -9.95 9.73
C SER A 65 -1.17 -11.45 9.86
N ASN A 66 -2.41 -11.86 10.15
CA ASN A 66 -2.82 -13.26 10.26
C ASN A 66 -3.38 -13.84 8.96
N GLU A 67 -3.49 -13.04 7.90
CA GLU A 67 -3.96 -13.54 6.60
C GLU A 67 -2.96 -14.52 5.98
N SER A 68 -3.48 -15.53 5.30
CA SER A 68 -2.65 -16.56 4.69
C SER A 68 -1.79 -15.98 3.55
N THR A 69 -0.58 -16.49 3.40
CA THR A 69 0.29 -16.19 2.26
C THR A 69 0.03 -17.12 1.08
N GLU A 70 -1.13 -17.78 1.05
CA GLU A 70 -1.54 -18.64 -0.05
C GLU A 70 -1.90 -17.80 -1.28
N TYR A 71 -1.52 -18.31 -2.45
CA TYR A 71 -1.91 -17.74 -3.74
C TYR A 71 -3.27 -18.29 -4.17
N TYR A 72 -3.92 -17.58 -5.09
CA TYR A 72 -5.24 -17.94 -5.59
C TYR A 72 -5.27 -19.40 -6.11
N ASN A 73 -6.20 -20.22 -5.59
CA ASN A 73 -6.37 -21.63 -5.97
C ASN A 73 -5.11 -22.52 -5.84
N GLY A 74 -4.20 -22.22 -4.90
CA GLY A 74 -3.01 -23.06 -4.69
C GLY A 74 -2.00 -23.01 -5.84
N GLN A 75 -2.04 -21.96 -6.67
CA GLN A 75 -1.03 -21.70 -7.68
C GLN A 75 0.35 -21.53 -7.02
N GLU A 76 1.41 -22.08 -7.62
CA GLU A 76 2.77 -21.63 -7.34
C GLU A 76 2.87 -20.21 -7.88
N GLY A 77 2.61 -19.23 -7.03
CA GLY A 77 2.70 -17.83 -7.38
C GLY A 77 4.12 -17.48 -7.83
N GLU A 78 4.23 -16.37 -8.56
CA GLU A 78 5.53 -15.80 -8.89
C GLU A 78 6.15 -15.33 -7.56
N GLN A 79 6.93 -16.20 -6.92
CA GLN A 79 7.56 -15.91 -5.64
C GLN A 79 8.53 -14.76 -5.85
N GLU A 80 8.32 -13.65 -5.13
CA GLU A 80 9.33 -12.60 -5.08
C GLU A 80 10.65 -13.24 -4.65
N VAL A 81 11.65 -13.21 -5.53
CA VAL A 81 12.97 -13.78 -5.26
C VAL A 81 13.47 -13.15 -3.97
N ALA A 82 13.69 -13.96 -2.93
CA ALA A 82 14.18 -13.48 -1.65
C ALA A 82 15.57 -12.87 -1.87
N ILE A 83 15.64 -11.53 -1.91
CA ILE A 83 16.91 -10.82 -2.12
C ILE A 83 17.69 -10.86 -0.80
N GLU A 84 18.65 -11.79 -0.67
CA GLU A 84 19.57 -11.91 0.49
C GLU A 84 20.69 -10.84 0.49
N GLY A 85 20.41 -9.62 0.01
CA GLY A 85 21.42 -8.57 -0.18
C GLY A 85 20.93 -7.15 0.11
N SER A 86 21.77 -6.16 -0.22
CA SER A 86 21.38 -4.74 -0.10
C SER A 86 20.25 -4.42 -1.09
N ARG A 87 19.02 -4.32 -0.56
CA ARG A 87 17.78 -4.06 -1.32
C ARG A 87 17.88 -2.82 -2.22
N LEU A 88 18.71 -1.83 -1.83
CA LEU A 88 18.97 -0.63 -2.61
C LEU A 88 19.85 -0.88 -3.85
N LYS A 89 20.79 -1.83 -3.79
CA LYS A 89 21.69 -2.13 -4.91
C LYS A 89 20.99 -2.97 -5.98
N THR A 90 20.07 -3.84 -5.58
CA THR A 90 19.27 -4.66 -6.51
C THR A 90 18.16 -3.85 -7.19
N ALA A 91 17.63 -2.81 -6.53
CA ALA A 91 16.60 -1.95 -7.11
C ALA A 91 17.11 -0.98 -8.21
N TYR A 92 18.42 -0.71 -8.23
CA TYR A 92 19.08 0.21 -9.17
C TYR A 92 20.02 -0.49 -10.17
N ALA A 93 20.08 -1.83 -10.16
CA ALA A 93 20.82 -2.64 -11.12
C ALA A 93 19.92 -3.04 -12.29
#